data_AF-A0A6G5R282-F1
#
_entry.id   AF-A0A6G5R282-F1
#
_cell.length_a   1.000
_cell.length_b   1.000
_cell.length_c   1.000
_cell.angle_alpha   90.00
_cell.angle_beta   90.00
_cell.angle_gamma   90.00
#
_symmetry.space_group_name_H-M   'P 1'
#
loop_
_entity.id
_entity.type
_entity.pdbx_description
1 polymer ?
#
loop_
_entity_poly.entity_id
_entity_poly.type
_entity_poly.pdbx_seq_one_letter_code
_entity_poly.pdbx_strand_id
1 'polypeptide(L)'
;MLSRTKEFIIRTVACCVFGFIISYYLSVKIPNFLDIVQNEKLVIANFLFMSIFTVWFLLCYIVSLRLVFVFMALFTTLAVAI
;
A
#
# COMPACT_ATOMS: atom_id res chain seq x y z
N MET A 1 -4.48 -20.75 20.65
CA MET A 1 -4.77 -19.32 20.36
C MET A 1 -3.52 -18.51 20.02
N LEU A 2 -2.38 -18.68 20.71
CA LEU A 2 -1.15 -17.89 20.51
C LEU A 2 -0.61 -17.84 19.06
N SER A 3 -0.81 -18.91 18.28
CA SER A 3 -0.33 -18.99 16.88
C SER A 3 -1.06 -18.01 15.95
N ARG A 4 -2.39 -17.88 16.06
CA ARG A 4 -3.18 -16.98 15.21
C ARG A 4 -2.91 -15.50 15.49
N THR A 5 -2.64 -15.15 16.76
CA THR A 5 -2.30 -13.77 17.15
C THR A 5 -0.96 -13.34 16.58
N LYS A 6 0.05 -14.21 16.61
CA LYS A 6 1.36 -13.93 15.99
C LYS A 6 1.25 -13.76 14.48
N GLU A 7 0.47 -14.62 13.83
CA GLU A 7 0.23 -14.55 12.39
C GLU A 7 -0.47 -13.25 11.99
N PHE A 8 -1.46 -12.81 12.79
CA PHE A 8 -2.13 -11.53 12.60
C PHE A 8 -1.19 -10.33 12.74
N ILE A 9 -0.35 -10.31 13.80
CA ILE A 9 0.62 -9.22 14.01
C ILE A 9 1.60 -9.11 12.83
N ILE A 10 2.16 -10.24 12.37
CA ILE A 10 3.08 -10.26 11.24
C ILE A 10 2.39 -9.74 9.98
N ARG A 11 1.12 -10.11 9.76
CA ARG A 11 0.31 -9.60 8.66
C ARG A 11 0.12 -8.10 8.70
N THR A 12 -0.28 -7.58 9.85
CA THR A 12 -0.53 -6.15 10.02
C THR A 12 0.76 -5.35 9.84
N VAL A 13 1.87 -5.82 10.41
CA VAL A 13 3.19 -5.18 10.25
C VAL A 13 3.63 -5.18 8.79
N ALA A 14 3.57 -6.34 8.12
CA ALA A 14 3.93 -6.44 6.71
C ALA A 14 3.04 -5.50 5.88
N CYS A 15 1.73 -5.56 6.07
CA CYS A 15 0.80 -4.69 5.36
C CYS A 15 1.09 -3.21 5.55
N CYS A 16 1.34 -2.75 6.78
CA CYS A 16 1.64 -1.34 7.05
C CYS A 16 2.95 -0.90 6.38
N VAL A 17 4.02 -1.70 6.48
CA VAL A 17 5.34 -1.36 5.90
C VAL A 17 5.26 -1.31 4.37
N PHE A 18 4.64 -2.31 3.74
CA PHE A 18 4.53 -2.34 2.28
C PHE A 18 3.52 -1.34 1.74
N GLY A 19 2.39 -1.15 2.42
CA GLY A 19 1.43 -0.11 2.08
C GLY A 19 2.07 1.27 2.10
N PHE A 20 2.97 1.52 3.06
CA PHE A 20 3.75 2.74 3.13
C PHE A 20 4.74 2.88 1.96
N ILE A 21 5.50 1.83 1.63
CA ILE A 21 6.47 1.84 0.51
C ILE A 21 5.76 2.10 -0.82
N ILE A 22 4.67 1.38 -1.11
CA ILE A 22 3.89 1.54 -2.34
C ILE A 22 3.31 2.96 -2.41
N SER A 23 2.75 3.45 -1.30
CA SER A 23 2.21 4.81 -1.21
C SER A 23 3.29 5.86 -1.45
N TYR A 24 4.47 5.71 -0.85
CA TYR A 24 5.58 6.63 -1.10
C TYR A 24 5.99 6.64 -2.58
N TYR A 25 6.14 5.47 -3.20
CA TYR A 25 6.52 5.37 -4.62
C TYR A 25 5.51 6.04 -5.54
N LEU A 26 4.22 5.77 -5.32
CA LEU A 26 3.14 6.40 -6.08
C LEU A 26 3.05 7.90 -5.80
N SER A 27 3.41 8.37 -4.59
CA SER A 27 3.43 9.80 -4.22
C SER A 27 4.46 10.59 -4.98
N VAL A 28 5.59 9.96 -5.27
CA VAL A 28 6.65 10.59 -6.07
C VAL A 28 6.33 10.50 -7.55
N LYS A 29 5.80 9.38 -8.04
CA LYS A 29 5.62 9.13 -9.49
C LYS A 29 4.34 9.72 -10.09
N ILE A 30 3.19 9.66 -9.40
CA ILE A 30 1.91 10.17 -9.94
C ILE A 30 1.97 11.68 -10.26
N PRO A 31 2.54 12.55 -9.40
CA PRO A 31 2.71 13.98 -9.69
C PRO A 31 3.54 14.30 -10.92
N ASN A 32 4.52 13.44 -11.23
CA ASN A 32 5.39 13.55 -12.40
C ASN A 32 4.69 13.08 -13.68
N PHE A 33 3.82 12.07 -13.59
CA PHE A 33 3.09 11.53 -14.74
C PHE A 33 1.94 12.44 -15.19
N LEU A 34 1.30 13.16 -14.26
CA LEU A 34 0.11 13.98 -14.54
C LEU A 34 0.41 15.45 -14.83
N ASP A 35 1.66 15.92 -14.67
CA ASP A 35 2.08 17.31 -14.97
C ASP A 35 1.20 18.43 -14.35
N ILE A 36 0.59 18.16 -13.20
CA ILE A 36 -0.32 19.10 -12.50
C ILE A 36 0.49 20.29 -11.92
N VAL A 37 -0.08 21.28 -11.21
CA VAL A 37 0.66 22.35 -10.51
C VAL A 37 0.56 22.17 -8.97
N GLN A 38 1.65 22.44 -8.26
CA GLN A 38 2.09 21.87 -6.95
C GLN A 38 1.10 21.72 -5.77
N ASN A 39 0.05 22.54 -5.61
CA ASN A 39 -0.78 22.50 -4.38
C ASN A 39 -1.98 21.54 -4.43
N GLU A 40 -2.69 21.48 -5.57
CA GLU A 40 -3.80 20.52 -5.74
C GLU A 40 -3.27 19.08 -5.88
N LYS A 41 -2.01 18.92 -6.34
CA LYS A 41 -1.29 17.64 -6.39
C LYS A 41 -1.21 16.94 -5.06
N LEU A 42 -0.87 17.69 -4.02
CA LEU A 42 -0.54 17.11 -2.72
C LEU A 42 -1.79 16.52 -2.06
N VAL A 43 -2.92 17.20 -2.22
CA VAL A 43 -4.22 16.78 -1.66
C VAL A 43 -4.73 15.54 -2.38
N ILE A 44 -4.73 15.54 -3.72
CA ILE A 44 -5.20 14.38 -4.51
C ILE A 44 -4.30 13.17 -4.29
N ALA A 45 -2.99 13.37 -4.27
CA ALA A 45 -2.04 12.30 -4.00
C ALA A 45 -2.24 11.74 -2.57
N ASN A 46 -2.36 12.60 -1.55
CA ASN A 46 -2.66 12.16 -0.18
C ASN A 46 -4.00 11.44 -0.07
N PHE A 47 -5.03 11.86 -0.79
CA PHE A 47 -6.33 11.20 -0.79
C PHE A 47 -6.26 9.80 -1.43
N LEU A 48 -5.51 9.68 -2.53
CA LEU A 48 -5.18 8.38 -3.15
C LEU A 48 -4.37 7.49 -2.19
N PHE A 49 -3.40 8.04 -1.45
CA PHE A 49 -2.64 7.28 -0.46
C PHE A 49 -3.50 6.78 0.68
N MET A 50 -4.33 7.63 1.26
CA MET A 50 -5.26 7.20 2.30
C MET A 50 -6.19 6.10 1.80
N SER A 51 -6.71 6.22 0.58
CA SER A 51 -7.60 5.22 -0.01
C SER A 51 -6.90 3.87 -0.22
N ILE A 52 -5.70 3.88 -0.83
CA ILE A 52 -4.90 2.68 -1.05
C ILE A 52 -4.51 2.03 0.29
N PHE A 53 -4.05 2.82 1.25
CA PHE A 53 -3.64 2.32 2.56
C PHE A 53 -4.81 1.72 3.34
N THR A 54 -5.99 2.32 3.26
CA THR A 54 -7.22 1.83 3.92
C THR A 54 -7.69 0.52 3.32
N VAL A 55 -7.75 0.42 1.99
CA VAL A 55 -8.11 -0.82 1.27
C VAL A 55 -7.08 -1.91 1.57
N TRP A 56 -5.79 -1.56 1.59
CA TRP A 56 -4.72 -2.47 1.92
C TRP A 56 -4.84 -3.01 3.34
N PHE A 57 -5.09 -2.14 4.32
CA PHE A 57 -5.28 -2.51 5.73
C PHE A 57 -6.49 -3.45 5.91
N LEU A 58 -7.60 -3.18 5.23
CA LEU A 58 -8.80 -4.05 5.24
C LEU A 58 -8.50 -5.45 4.68
N LEU A 59 -7.68 -5.56 3.63
CA LEU A 59 -7.28 -6.85 3.04
C LEU A 59 -6.50 -7.73 4.03
N CYS A 60 -5.79 -7.14 5.00
CA CYS A 60 -5.02 -7.88 6.00
C CYS A 60 -5.92 -8.66 6.97
N TYR A 61 -7.19 -8.28 7.13
CA TYR A 61 -8.16 -9.02 7.94
C TYR A 61 -8.79 -10.20 7.20
N ILE A 62 -8.95 -10.08 5.87
CA ILE A 62 -9.76 -11.03 5.08
C ILE A 62 -8.90 -12.11 4.41
N VAL A 63 -7.73 -11.72 3.90
CA VAL A 63 -6.95 -12.56 2.98
C VAL A 63 -6.18 -13.65 3.78
N SER A 64 -5.35 -14.51 3.19
CA SER A 64 -4.37 -15.34 3.93
C SER A 64 -2.96 -14.73 3.88
N LEU A 65 -2.06 -15.11 4.78
CA LEU A 65 -0.70 -14.54 4.86
C LEU A 65 0.10 -14.78 3.57
N ARG A 66 -0.09 -15.94 2.94
CA ARG A 66 0.51 -16.31 1.65
C ARG A 66 0.06 -15.37 0.53
N LEU A 67 -1.24 -15.07 0.48
CA LEU A 67 -1.81 -14.17 -0.52
C LEU A 67 -1.37 -12.71 -0.31
N VAL A 68 -1.17 -12.28 0.94
CA VAL A 68 -0.61 -10.93 1.23
C VAL A 68 0.75 -10.76 0.59
N PHE A 69 1.62 -11.77 0.66
CA PHE A 69 2.93 -11.73 -0.01
C PHE A 69 2.81 -11.71 -1.55
N VAL A 70 1.86 -12.46 -2.11
CA VAL A 70 1.62 -12.44 -3.57
C VAL A 70 1.14 -11.06 -4.01
N PHE A 71 0.18 -10.46 -3.30
CA PHE A 71 -0.27 -9.10 -3.58
C PHE A 71 0.87 -8.10 -3.41
N MET A 72 1.69 -8.20 -2.37
CA MET A 72 2.87 -7.35 -2.22
C MET A 72 3.78 -7.43 -3.44
N ALA A 73 4.14 -8.64 -3.88
CA ALA A 73 5.00 -8.81 -5.05
C ALA A 73 4.39 -8.14 -6.29
N LEU A 74 3.10 -8.38 -6.56
CA LEU A 74 2.39 -7.81 -7.72
C LEU A 74 2.30 -6.27 -7.67
N PHE A 75 1.98 -5.69 -6.51
CA PHE A 75 1.89 -4.24 -6.39
C PHE A 75 3.26 -3.57 -6.41
N THR A 76 4.30 -4.22 -5.88
CA THR A 76 5.66 -3.69 -5.93
C THR A 76 6.18 -3.72 -7.36
N THR A 77 5.94 -4.79 -8.14
CA THR A 77 6.32 -4.83 -9.56
C THR A 77 5.55 -3.79 -10.37
N LEU A 78 4.26 -3.59 -10.09
CA LEU A 78 3.46 -2.54 -10.73
C LEU A 78 4.00 -1.13 -10.42
N ALA A 79 4.31 -0.84 -9.15
CA ALA A 79 4.85 0.46 -8.71
C ALA A 79 6.27 0.74 -9.23
N VAL A 80 7.06 -0.30 -9.49
CA VAL A 80 8.38 -0.17 -10.11
C VAL A 80 8.28 0.04 -11.62
N ALA A 81 7.31 -0.61 -12.29
CA ALA A 81 7.13 -0.55 -13.74
C ALA A 81 6.50 0.76 -14.25
N ILE A 82 5.58 1.36 -13.49
CA ILE A 82 5.09 2.75 -13.67
C ILE A 82 6.22 3.70 -13.32
#